data_AF-A0A2V2AHH3-F1
#
_entry.id   AF-A0A2V2AHH3-F1
#
_cell.length_a   1.000
_cell.length_b   1.000
_cell.length_c   1.000
_cell.angle_alpha   90.00
_cell.angle_beta   90.00
_cell.angle_gamma   90.00
#
_symmetry.space_group_name_H-M   'P 1'
#
loop_
_entity.id
_entity.type
_entity.pdbx_description
1 polymer ?
#
loop_
_entity_poly.entity_id
_entity_poly.type
_entity_poly.pdbx_seq_one_letter_code
_entity_poly.pdbx_strand_id
1 'polypeptide(L)'
;MPDENGMKEPQVIYRRAQDGTPVRGDLVDGEMLWGMAVVGGPREVLLRERDREAPAPPEDGPARADVRIEFHGPGPADACPPEAFRPAEEEAPGIGDAVDRCLDGTGAEGAFVRLLMERLPERGHAFWLIGGAVRDLVDVGPEAEPNDLDFAGTLPPLELLQEIEDLYVDAGLGDYRPGMSGPSLVVHLSRPEQGGPRILEYKALAVTDFLFSAYGGSLTDDVTSRDLTVNSLYYDHGRRLLVDPSGEGIAHLRARPRVLASRNAERPAGRSAGVLLRFVKFAVRYPDADVTRLRDWAADLPADLPDRLGEADWRALRYSWRSHVPDAGRRRALEVAGLLGPAAVALVDRLAEGAHA
;
A
#
# COMPACT_ATOMS: atom_id res chain seq x y z
N MET A 1 -17.89 -48.40 1.07
CA MET A 1 -17.57 -47.37 2.08
C MET A 1 -16.84 -46.27 1.33
N PRO A 2 -17.41 -45.07 1.19
CA PRO A 2 -16.72 -43.97 0.54
C PRO A 2 -15.66 -43.41 1.49
N ASP A 3 -14.48 -43.10 0.96
CA ASP A 3 -13.39 -42.42 1.66
C ASP A 3 -13.82 -41.00 2.08
N GLU A 4 -14.46 -40.91 3.24
CA GLU A 4 -14.69 -39.66 3.96
C GLU A 4 -13.42 -39.28 4.71
N ASN A 5 -12.47 -38.66 4.00
CA ASN A 5 -11.54 -37.63 4.50
C ASN A 5 -10.40 -37.38 3.51
N GLY A 6 -10.76 -37.17 2.24
CA GLY A 6 -9.88 -36.43 1.35
C GLY A 6 -9.84 -34.97 1.79
N MET A 7 -9.06 -34.66 2.83
CA MET A 7 -8.64 -33.28 3.08
C MET A 7 -7.89 -32.85 1.83
N LYS A 8 -8.59 -32.18 0.90
CA LYS A 8 -7.96 -31.51 -0.23
C LYS A 8 -6.94 -30.56 0.40
N GLU A 9 -5.67 -30.76 0.07
CA GLU A 9 -4.63 -29.80 0.43
C GLU A 9 -5.14 -28.41 0.06
N PRO A 10 -5.03 -27.42 0.97
CA PRO A 10 -5.47 -26.07 0.68
C PRO A 10 -4.79 -25.60 -0.61
N GLN A 11 -5.60 -25.19 -1.57
CA GLN A 11 -5.10 -24.75 -2.87
C GLN A 11 -4.28 -23.47 -2.66
N VAL A 12 -2.96 -23.58 -2.80
CA VAL A 12 -2.05 -22.43 -2.73
C VAL A 12 -2.37 -21.49 -3.90
N ILE A 13 -3.03 -20.36 -3.59
CA ILE A 13 -3.49 -19.38 -4.61
C ILE A 13 -2.30 -18.61 -5.18
N TYR A 14 -1.38 -18.19 -4.30
CA TYR A 14 -0.17 -17.46 -4.64
C TYR A 14 1.05 -18.25 -4.20
N ARG A 15 1.81 -18.74 -5.18
CA ARG A 15 3.12 -19.33 -4.90
C ARG A 15 4.13 -18.22 -4.71
N ARG A 16 5.12 -18.50 -3.86
CA ARG A 16 6.31 -17.69 -3.75
C ARG A 16 7.12 -17.73 -5.05
N ALA A 17 7.77 -16.62 -5.39
CA ALA A 17 8.73 -16.55 -6.48
C ALA A 17 9.89 -17.55 -6.24
N GLN A 18 10.32 -18.22 -7.30
CA GLN A 18 11.40 -19.22 -7.25
C GLN A 18 12.78 -18.62 -7.53
N ASP A 19 12.86 -17.32 -7.71
CA ASP A 19 14.09 -16.58 -7.97
C ASP A 19 14.94 -16.38 -6.71
N GLY A 20 14.46 -16.85 -5.55
CA GLY A 20 15.12 -16.79 -4.26
C GLY A 20 14.85 -15.50 -3.48
N THR A 21 13.89 -14.68 -3.89
CA THR A 21 13.47 -13.47 -3.16
C THR A 21 13.07 -13.83 -1.74
N PRO A 22 13.78 -13.36 -0.70
CA PRO A 22 13.48 -13.67 0.69
C PRO A 22 12.17 -13.02 1.16
N VAL A 23 11.52 -13.60 2.15
CA VAL A 23 10.30 -13.06 2.79
C VAL A 23 10.38 -13.21 4.30
N ARG A 24 9.61 -12.40 5.02
CA ARG A 24 9.47 -12.50 6.47
C ARG A 24 9.17 -13.95 6.89
N GLY A 25 9.88 -14.44 7.91
CA GLY A 25 9.76 -15.81 8.40
C GLY A 25 10.77 -16.80 7.80
N ASP A 26 11.49 -16.43 6.74
CA ASP A 26 12.67 -17.19 6.31
C ASP A 26 13.77 -17.21 7.38
N LEU A 27 14.73 -18.13 7.24
CA LEU A 27 15.93 -18.15 8.08
C LEU A 27 17.12 -17.62 7.30
N VAL A 28 17.85 -16.68 7.89
CA VAL A 28 19.10 -16.09 7.39
C VAL A 28 20.20 -16.47 8.37
N ASP A 29 21.11 -17.35 7.95
CA ASP A 29 22.14 -17.96 8.82
C ASP A 29 21.56 -18.55 10.12
N GLY A 30 20.35 -19.11 10.05
CA GLY A 30 19.64 -19.71 11.17
C GLY A 30 18.82 -18.75 12.05
N GLU A 31 18.87 -17.44 11.78
CA GLU A 31 18.03 -16.43 12.45
C GLU A 31 16.81 -16.08 11.60
N MET A 32 15.66 -15.80 12.22
CA MET A 32 14.45 -15.41 11.49
C MET A 32 14.60 -14.04 10.83
N LEU A 33 14.24 -13.95 9.55
CA LEU A 33 14.11 -12.72 8.79
C LEU A 33 12.81 -12.00 9.16
N TRP A 34 12.91 -10.73 9.54
CA TRP A 34 11.75 -9.91 9.90
C TRP A 34 11.26 -9.01 8.76
N GLY A 35 12.09 -8.78 7.75
CA GLY A 35 11.78 -7.98 6.58
C GLY A 35 13.04 -7.55 5.86
N MET A 36 12.89 -6.65 4.89
CA MET A 36 13.98 -6.06 4.12
C MET A 36 13.81 -4.56 4.06
N ALA A 37 14.91 -3.83 3.90
CA ALA A 37 14.91 -2.40 3.69
C ALA A 37 15.97 -1.99 2.67
N VAL A 38 15.88 -0.74 2.21
CA VAL A 38 16.91 -0.12 1.35
C VAL A 38 17.65 0.93 2.19
N VAL A 39 18.98 0.87 2.17
CA VAL A 39 19.89 1.82 2.87
C VAL A 39 20.39 2.90 1.91
N GLY A 40 21.31 3.78 2.35
CA GLY A 40 21.93 4.77 1.47
C GLY A 40 22.59 4.13 0.23
N GLY A 41 22.15 4.51 -0.96
CA GLY A 41 22.49 3.86 -2.24
C GLY A 41 21.48 2.78 -2.65
N PRO A 42 21.55 2.20 -3.86
CA PRO A 42 20.65 1.12 -4.29
C PRO A 42 21.08 -0.21 -3.67
N ARG A 43 21.11 -0.31 -2.33
CA ARG A 43 21.50 -1.51 -1.59
C ARG A 43 20.38 -1.95 -0.66
N GLU A 44 20.05 -3.24 -0.77
CA GLU A 44 19.11 -3.93 0.11
C GLU A 44 19.83 -4.55 1.30
N VAL A 45 19.19 -4.50 2.47
CA VAL A 45 19.64 -5.16 3.70
C VAL A 45 18.54 -6.03 4.28
N LEU A 46 18.93 -7.19 4.82
CA LEU A 46 18.05 -8.11 5.51
C LEU A 46 17.91 -7.73 6.99
N LEU A 47 16.68 -7.60 7.47
CA LEU A 47 16.37 -7.10 8.80
C LEU A 47 16.14 -8.21 9.81
N ARG A 48 16.71 -8.04 10.99
CA ARG A 48 16.58 -8.94 12.14
C ARG A 48 15.69 -8.29 13.21
N GLU A 49 15.31 -9.07 14.22
CA GLU A 49 14.46 -8.60 15.32
C GLU A 49 15.05 -7.36 16.02
N ARG A 50 16.37 -7.35 16.22
CA ARG A 50 17.09 -6.25 16.87
C ARG A 50 16.97 -4.90 16.13
N ASP A 51 16.64 -4.93 14.84
CA ASP A 51 16.58 -3.73 14.00
C ASP A 51 15.21 -3.01 14.10
N ARG A 52 14.20 -3.62 14.75
CA ARG A 52 12.84 -3.06 14.88
C ARG A 52 12.80 -1.69 15.54
N GLU A 53 13.66 -1.48 16.52
CA GLU A 53 13.75 -0.25 17.30
C GLU A 53 14.82 0.72 16.78
N ALA A 54 15.55 0.35 15.72
CA ALA A 54 16.54 1.23 15.12
C ALA A 54 15.86 2.40 14.41
N PRO A 55 16.40 3.63 14.50
CA PRO A 55 15.80 4.81 13.88
C PRO A 55 15.89 4.81 12.34
N ALA A 56 16.74 3.95 11.78
CA ALA A 56 16.97 3.80 10.35
C ALA A 56 17.41 2.35 10.04
N PRO A 57 17.29 1.90 8.79
CA PRO A 57 17.84 0.60 8.38
C PRO A 57 19.35 0.51 8.66
N PRO A 58 19.88 -0.65 9.09
CA PRO A 58 21.29 -0.80 9.40
C PRO A 58 22.14 -0.74 8.12
N GLU A 59 22.97 0.32 7.98
CA GLU A 59 23.82 0.51 6.79
C GLU A 59 24.78 -0.65 6.54
N ASP A 60 25.30 -1.29 7.60
CA ASP A 60 26.19 -2.46 7.52
C ASP A 60 25.44 -3.80 7.65
N GLY A 61 24.11 -3.80 7.46
CA GLY A 61 23.30 -5.02 7.48
C GLY A 61 23.71 -6.01 6.39
N PRO A 62 23.46 -7.32 6.56
CA PRO A 62 23.80 -8.32 5.55
C PRO A 62 22.95 -8.13 4.29
N ALA A 63 23.57 -8.22 3.11
CA ALA A 63 22.83 -8.29 1.86
C ALA A 63 22.48 -9.75 1.53
N ARG A 64 21.50 -9.94 0.64
CA ARG A 64 21.04 -11.26 0.18
C ARG A 64 22.17 -12.17 -0.32
N ALA A 65 23.19 -11.60 -0.98
CA ALA A 65 24.33 -12.33 -1.52
C ALA A 65 25.35 -12.79 -0.46
N ASP A 66 25.30 -12.23 0.75
CA ASP A 66 26.32 -12.42 1.79
C ASP A 66 25.99 -13.56 2.77
N VAL A 67 24.81 -14.15 2.66
CA VAL A 67 24.22 -15.03 3.68
C VAL A 67 23.63 -16.29 3.08
N ARG A 68 23.45 -17.31 3.93
CA ARG A 68 22.65 -18.48 3.58
C ARG A 68 21.19 -18.23 3.96
N ILE A 69 20.29 -18.43 2.99
CA ILE A 69 18.85 -18.30 3.21
C ILE A 69 18.19 -19.68 3.14
N GLU A 70 17.37 -19.98 4.13
CA GLU A 70 16.46 -21.13 4.13
C GLU A 70 15.02 -20.63 4.02
N PHE A 71 14.34 -21.08 2.98
CA PHE A 71 13.04 -20.57 2.57
C PHE A 71 11.89 -21.25 3.34
N HIS A 72 11.66 -20.79 4.57
CA HIS A 72 10.61 -21.29 5.48
C HIS A 72 9.42 -20.33 5.64
N GLY A 73 9.58 -19.08 5.21
CA GLY A 73 8.55 -18.06 5.34
C GLY A 73 7.30 -18.38 4.52
N PRO A 74 6.11 -17.93 4.96
CA PRO A 74 4.86 -18.17 4.26
C PRO A 74 4.83 -17.49 2.89
N GLY A 75 3.99 -18.01 2.00
CA GLY A 75 3.59 -17.30 0.79
C GLY A 75 2.87 -15.99 1.13
N PRO A 76 2.80 -15.05 0.17
CA PRO A 76 2.28 -13.69 0.41
C PRO A 76 0.80 -13.66 0.82
N ALA A 77 0.08 -14.76 0.61
CA ALA A 77 -1.35 -14.89 0.83
C ALA A 77 -1.71 -15.97 1.86
N ASP A 78 -0.73 -16.71 2.40
CA ASP A 78 -1.00 -17.90 3.22
C ASP A 78 -1.63 -17.57 4.58
N ALA A 79 -1.41 -16.35 5.08
CA ALA A 79 -2.03 -15.85 6.30
C ALA A 79 -3.47 -15.34 6.08
N CYS A 80 -3.90 -15.15 4.83
CA CYS A 80 -5.26 -14.73 4.54
C CYS A 80 -6.20 -15.94 4.64
N PRO A 81 -7.35 -15.79 5.30
CA PRO A 81 -8.34 -16.86 5.33
C PRO A 81 -9.00 -17.01 3.95
N PRO A 82 -9.53 -18.19 3.59
CA PRO A 82 -10.10 -18.44 2.26
C PRO A 82 -11.19 -17.45 1.82
N GLU A 83 -12.02 -16.97 2.75
CA GLU A 83 -13.08 -15.99 2.51
C GLU A 83 -12.59 -14.58 2.14
N ALA A 84 -11.29 -14.31 2.32
CA ALA A 84 -10.65 -13.09 1.85
C ALA A 84 -10.54 -13.07 0.32
N PHE A 85 -10.58 -14.23 -0.35
CA PHE A 85 -10.46 -14.35 -1.80
C PHE A 85 -11.82 -14.56 -2.42
N ARG A 86 -12.23 -13.63 -3.29
CA ARG A 86 -13.55 -13.64 -3.91
C ARG A 86 -13.44 -13.48 -5.42
N PRO A 87 -14.29 -14.17 -6.21
CA PRO A 87 -14.37 -13.91 -7.64
C PRO A 87 -14.69 -12.43 -7.88
N ALA A 88 -13.84 -11.74 -8.65
CA ALA A 88 -13.97 -10.30 -8.82
C ALA A 88 -15.29 -9.91 -9.49
N GLU A 89 -15.75 -10.71 -10.46
CA GLU A 89 -17.01 -10.48 -11.17
C GLU A 89 -18.26 -10.65 -10.29
N GLU A 90 -18.18 -11.39 -9.18
CA GLU A 90 -19.29 -11.49 -8.22
C GLU A 90 -19.35 -10.26 -7.32
N GLU A 91 -18.20 -9.70 -6.96
CA GLU A 91 -18.11 -8.55 -6.06
C GLU A 91 -18.24 -7.20 -6.78
N ALA A 92 -17.75 -7.12 -8.02
CA ALA A 92 -17.74 -5.95 -8.87
C ALA A 92 -17.83 -6.35 -10.36
N PRO A 93 -19.05 -6.59 -10.88
CA PRO A 93 -19.24 -7.00 -12.28
C PRO A 93 -18.60 -6.02 -13.28
N GLY A 94 -17.82 -6.53 -14.23
CA GLY A 94 -17.15 -5.73 -15.26
C GLY A 94 -15.87 -5.01 -14.79
N ILE A 95 -15.36 -5.33 -13.59
CA ILE A 95 -14.11 -4.74 -13.07
C ILE A 95 -12.90 -5.02 -13.98
N GLY A 96 -12.84 -6.21 -14.59
CA GLY A 96 -11.80 -6.52 -15.59
C GLY A 96 -11.83 -5.57 -16.77
N ASP A 97 -12.98 -5.44 -17.43
CA ASP A 97 -13.16 -4.57 -18.59
C ASP A 97 -12.91 -3.10 -18.25
N ALA A 98 -13.24 -2.67 -17.03
CA ALA A 98 -13.00 -1.30 -16.58
C ALA A 98 -11.51 -1.00 -16.41
N VAL A 99 -10.75 -1.93 -15.82
CA VAL A 99 -9.28 -1.82 -15.76
C VAL A 99 -8.69 -1.83 -17.16
N ASP A 100 -9.20 -2.69 -18.04
CA ASP A 100 -8.76 -2.75 -19.43
C ASP A 100 -8.95 -1.42 -20.16
N ARG A 101 -10.13 -0.80 -20.02
CA ARG A 101 -10.40 0.53 -20.59
C ARG A 101 -9.48 1.62 -20.04
N CYS A 102 -9.17 1.58 -18.74
CA CYS A 102 -8.25 2.55 -18.13
C CYS A 102 -6.85 2.45 -18.76
N LEU A 103 -6.35 1.22 -18.93
CA LEU A 103 -5.06 0.97 -19.54
C LEU A 103 -5.07 1.38 -21.03
N ASP A 104 -6.07 0.93 -21.79
CA ASP A 104 -6.18 1.22 -23.23
C ASP A 104 -6.29 2.73 -23.51
N GLY A 105 -6.97 3.47 -22.63
CA GLY A 105 -7.13 4.92 -22.72
C GLY A 105 -5.83 5.73 -22.61
N THR A 106 -4.74 5.11 -22.13
CA THR A 106 -3.42 5.77 -21.95
C THR A 106 -2.38 5.35 -23.00
N GLY A 107 -2.76 4.51 -23.97
CA GLY A 107 -1.90 4.12 -25.09
C GLY A 107 -0.64 3.36 -24.64
N ALA A 108 0.54 3.89 -24.98
CA ALA A 108 1.82 3.24 -24.68
C ALA A 108 2.08 3.06 -23.18
N GLU A 109 1.58 3.98 -22.35
CA GLU A 109 1.70 3.91 -20.88
C GLU A 109 0.95 2.69 -20.33
N GLY A 110 -0.31 2.53 -20.73
CA GLY A 110 -1.12 1.38 -20.35
C GLY A 110 -0.58 0.07 -20.91
N ALA A 111 -0.07 0.07 -22.15
CA ALA A 111 0.61 -1.10 -22.71
C ALA A 111 1.83 -1.53 -21.88
N PHE A 112 2.62 -0.57 -21.37
CA PHE A 112 3.74 -0.85 -20.49
C PHE A 112 3.29 -1.42 -19.14
N VAL A 113 2.22 -0.87 -18.54
CA VAL A 113 1.66 -1.42 -17.29
C VAL A 113 1.13 -2.85 -17.51
N ARG A 114 0.45 -3.12 -18.62
CA ARG A 114 0.02 -4.49 -19.00
C ARG A 114 1.20 -5.45 -19.10
N LEU A 115 2.30 -5.03 -19.72
CA LEU A 115 3.52 -5.83 -19.81
C LEU A 115 4.04 -6.23 -18.41
N LEU A 116 4.03 -5.31 -17.44
CA LEU A 116 4.39 -5.65 -16.06
C LEU A 116 3.38 -6.60 -15.40
N MET A 117 2.08 -6.37 -15.62
CA MET A 117 1.01 -7.23 -15.10
C MET A 117 1.08 -8.67 -15.62
N GLU A 118 1.68 -8.90 -16.78
CA GLU A 118 1.91 -10.25 -17.34
C GLU A 118 3.25 -10.83 -16.88
N ARG A 119 4.33 -10.06 -17.04
CA ARG A 119 5.70 -10.52 -16.82
C ARG A 119 6.01 -10.86 -15.36
N LEU A 120 5.52 -10.07 -14.41
CA LEU A 120 5.84 -10.30 -13.00
C LEU A 120 5.19 -11.59 -12.46
N PRO A 121 3.90 -11.88 -12.75
CA PRO A 121 3.31 -13.18 -12.45
C PRO A 121 3.98 -14.37 -13.12
N GLU A 122 4.47 -14.24 -14.36
CA GLU A 122 5.21 -15.32 -15.04
C GLU A 122 6.51 -15.69 -14.31
N ARG A 123 7.12 -14.72 -13.64
CA ARG A 123 8.29 -14.92 -12.76
C ARG A 123 7.93 -15.41 -11.35
N GLY A 124 6.64 -15.58 -11.07
CA GLY A 124 6.14 -16.02 -9.77
C GLY A 124 5.97 -14.90 -8.76
N HIS A 125 6.05 -13.63 -9.15
CA HIS A 125 5.70 -12.52 -8.27
C HIS A 125 4.22 -12.19 -8.39
N ALA A 126 3.56 -12.05 -7.26
CA ALA A 126 2.22 -11.49 -7.23
C ALA A 126 2.25 -9.97 -7.50
N PHE A 127 1.23 -9.49 -8.21
CA PHE A 127 1.05 -8.11 -8.63
C PHE A 127 -0.45 -7.79 -8.61
N TRP A 128 -0.84 -6.81 -7.81
CA TRP A 128 -2.24 -6.45 -7.57
C TRP A 128 -2.44 -4.97 -7.84
N LEU A 129 -3.55 -4.63 -8.49
CA LEU A 129 -4.11 -3.28 -8.42
C LEU A 129 -4.67 -3.06 -7.01
N ILE A 130 -4.50 -1.87 -6.44
CA ILE A 130 -4.84 -1.59 -5.05
C ILE A 130 -5.47 -0.20 -4.87
N GLY A 131 -5.87 0.11 -3.63
CA GLY A 131 -6.09 1.49 -3.19
C GLY A 131 -7.39 2.10 -3.71
N GLY A 132 -7.33 3.37 -4.10
CA GLY A 132 -8.50 4.16 -4.48
C GLY A 132 -9.21 3.60 -5.71
N ALA A 133 -8.46 3.10 -6.70
CA ALA A 133 -9.01 2.52 -7.91
C ALA A 133 -9.90 1.31 -7.62
N VAL A 134 -9.40 0.35 -6.84
CA VAL A 134 -10.17 -0.86 -6.49
C VAL A 134 -11.41 -0.48 -5.68
N ARG A 135 -11.28 0.43 -4.72
CA ARG A 135 -12.43 0.95 -3.96
C ARG A 135 -13.51 1.52 -4.89
N ASP A 136 -13.12 2.40 -5.80
CA ASP A 136 -14.07 3.11 -6.65
C ASP A 136 -14.73 2.15 -7.66
N LEU A 137 -13.97 1.19 -8.21
CA LEU A 137 -14.49 0.14 -9.09
C LEU A 137 -15.46 -0.81 -8.37
N VAL A 138 -15.21 -1.14 -7.10
CA VAL A 138 -16.11 -2.01 -6.30
C VAL A 138 -17.38 -1.27 -5.86
N ASP A 139 -17.28 0.04 -5.58
CA ASP A 139 -18.40 0.84 -5.08
C ASP A 139 -19.30 1.40 -6.19
N VAL A 140 -18.70 1.95 -7.25
CA VAL A 140 -19.42 2.57 -8.37
C VAL A 140 -19.63 1.59 -9.52
N GLY A 141 -18.76 0.60 -9.66
CA GLY A 141 -18.80 -0.37 -10.75
C GLY A 141 -17.95 0.05 -11.96
N PRO A 142 -18.23 -0.50 -13.16
CA PRO A 142 -17.40 -0.33 -14.35
C PRO A 142 -17.42 1.09 -14.93
N GLU A 143 -18.37 1.93 -14.50
CA GLU A 143 -18.46 3.35 -14.85
C GLU A 143 -17.55 4.24 -13.97
N ALA A 144 -16.86 3.67 -12.98
CA ALA A 144 -15.88 4.43 -12.22
C ALA A 144 -14.75 4.90 -13.15
N GLU A 145 -14.27 6.12 -12.91
CA GLU A 145 -13.07 6.67 -13.52
C GLU A 145 -12.00 6.84 -12.43
N PRO A 146 -11.22 5.79 -12.11
CA PRO A 146 -10.09 5.92 -11.19
C PRO A 146 -9.13 7.00 -11.67
N ASN A 147 -8.68 7.87 -10.77
CA ASN A 147 -7.71 8.93 -11.10
C ASN A 147 -6.31 8.38 -11.39
N ASP A 148 -5.95 7.30 -10.70
CA ASP A 148 -4.64 6.67 -10.69
C ASP A 148 -4.79 5.15 -10.52
N LEU A 149 -3.83 4.40 -11.08
CA LEU A 149 -3.71 2.96 -10.87
C LEU A 149 -2.46 2.71 -10.00
N ASP A 150 -2.72 2.39 -8.73
CA ASP A 150 -1.68 2.01 -7.77
C ASP A 150 -1.54 0.50 -7.73
N PHE A 151 -0.31 0.01 -7.57
CA PHE A 151 -0.01 -1.41 -7.51
C PHE A 151 0.73 -1.79 -6.24
N ALA A 152 0.53 -3.04 -5.79
CA ALA A 152 1.39 -3.68 -4.82
C ALA A 152 1.77 -5.08 -5.27
N GLY A 153 2.84 -5.63 -4.70
CA GLY A 153 3.27 -6.97 -5.05
C GLY A 153 4.45 -7.46 -4.23
N THR A 154 5.02 -8.55 -4.72
CA THR A 154 6.10 -9.30 -4.03
C THR A 154 7.48 -9.11 -4.65
N LEU A 155 7.61 -8.31 -5.72
CA LEU A 155 8.90 -8.00 -6.31
C LEU A 155 9.60 -6.93 -5.45
N PRO A 156 10.88 -7.12 -5.08
CA PRO A 156 11.63 -6.12 -4.35
C PRO A 156 11.70 -4.76 -5.07
N PRO A 157 11.68 -3.62 -4.36
CA PRO A 157 11.66 -2.30 -4.99
C PRO A 157 12.85 -2.03 -5.94
N LEU A 158 14.06 -2.46 -5.56
CA LEU A 158 15.24 -2.28 -6.40
C LEU A 158 15.21 -3.17 -7.65
N GLU A 159 14.67 -4.39 -7.52
CA GLU A 159 14.48 -5.29 -8.66
C GLU A 159 13.42 -4.77 -9.63
N LEU A 160 12.32 -4.19 -9.11
CA LEU A 160 11.32 -3.55 -9.97
C LEU A 160 11.90 -2.33 -10.70
N LEU A 161 12.72 -1.52 -10.02
CA LEU A 161 13.37 -0.37 -10.63
C LEU A 161 14.24 -0.82 -11.83
N GLN A 162 15.02 -1.89 -11.64
CA GLN A 162 15.81 -2.50 -12.72
C GLN A 162 14.93 -3.03 -13.86
N GLU A 163 13.85 -3.77 -13.56
CA GLU A 163 12.94 -4.26 -14.60
C GLU A 163 12.29 -3.12 -15.39
N ILE A 164 11.94 -2.00 -14.73
CA ILE A 164 11.43 -0.82 -15.44
C ILE A 164 12.52 -0.25 -16.35
N GLU A 165 13.74 -0.07 -15.85
CA GLU A 165 14.88 0.47 -16.62
C GLU A 165 15.23 -0.40 -17.84
N ASP A 166 15.12 -1.72 -17.71
CA ASP A 166 15.40 -2.66 -18.80
C ASP A 166 14.30 -2.64 -19.88
N LEU A 167 13.04 -2.43 -19.49
CA LEU A 167 11.89 -2.57 -20.39
C LEU A 167 11.42 -1.25 -21.02
N TYR A 168 11.54 -0.14 -20.31
CA TYR A 168 10.85 1.10 -20.70
C TYR A 168 11.42 1.73 -21.98
N VAL A 169 12.72 1.53 -22.27
CA VAL A 169 13.32 1.97 -23.54
C VAL A 169 12.69 1.22 -24.71
N ASP A 170 12.59 -0.10 -24.61
CA ASP A 170 12.01 -0.96 -25.65
C ASP A 170 10.50 -0.70 -25.84
N ALA A 171 9.83 -0.24 -24.79
CA ALA A 171 8.43 0.18 -24.82
C ALA A 171 8.20 1.60 -25.40
N GLY A 172 9.25 2.29 -25.86
CA GLY A 172 9.15 3.65 -26.38
C GLY A 172 8.92 4.72 -25.31
N LEU A 173 9.20 4.40 -24.05
CA LEU A 173 9.08 5.30 -22.89
C LEU A 173 10.44 5.81 -22.41
N GLY A 174 11.51 5.72 -23.22
CA GLY A 174 12.89 6.00 -22.79
C GLY A 174 13.15 7.37 -22.12
N ASP A 175 12.31 8.37 -22.35
CA ASP A 175 12.41 9.70 -21.71
C ASP A 175 11.71 9.78 -20.33
N TYR A 176 10.95 8.74 -19.94
CA TYR A 176 10.28 8.66 -18.65
C TYR A 176 11.31 8.48 -17.54
N ARG A 177 10.93 8.91 -16.34
CA ARG A 177 11.84 8.95 -15.20
C ARG A 177 11.41 7.89 -14.19
N PRO A 178 12.08 6.72 -14.16
CA PRO A 178 11.91 5.78 -13.08
C PRO A 178 12.53 6.35 -11.80
N GLY A 179 11.98 5.97 -10.65
CA GLY A 179 12.49 6.40 -9.37
C GLY A 179 11.86 5.65 -8.22
N MET A 180 12.42 5.83 -7.03
CA MET A 180 11.88 5.28 -5.81
C MET A 180 11.86 6.36 -4.73
N SER A 181 10.74 6.47 -4.03
CA SER A 181 10.62 7.33 -2.87
C SER A 181 11.36 6.69 -1.68
N GLY A 182 12.49 7.26 -1.27
CA GLY A 182 13.26 6.76 -0.12
C GLY A 182 12.43 6.53 1.14
N PRO A 183 11.59 7.51 1.57
CA PRO A 183 10.81 7.35 2.79
C PRO A 183 9.71 6.29 2.74
N SER A 184 9.19 5.91 1.56
CA SER A 184 8.05 4.97 1.42
C SER A 184 8.35 3.70 0.64
N LEU A 185 9.54 3.60 0.04
CA LEU A 185 9.96 2.57 -0.91
C LEU A 185 8.99 2.38 -2.09
N VAL A 186 8.21 3.42 -2.42
CA VAL A 186 7.30 3.39 -3.57
C VAL A 186 8.11 3.64 -4.83
N VAL A 187 8.14 2.63 -5.70
CA VAL A 187 8.71 2.72 -7.05
C VAL A 187 7.68 3.42 -7.94
N HIS A 188 8.14 4.34 -8.77
CA HIS A 188 7.29 5.10 -9.68
C HIS A 188 7.95 5.29 -11.03
N LEU A 189 7.12 5.43 -12.07
CA LEU A 189 7.53 5.87 -13.40
C LEU A 189 6.76 7.15 -13.74
N SER A 190 7.49 8.25 -13.95
CA SER A 190 6.89 9.57 -14.19
C SER A 190 7.12 10.04 -15.63
N ARG A 191 6.17 10.80 -16.16
CA ARG A 191 6.33 11.48 -17.46
C ARG A 191 7.56 12.41 -17.46
N PRO A 192 8.17 12.69 -18.62
CA PRO A 192 9.43 13.47 -18.71
C PRO A 192 9.35 14.91 -18.20
N GLU A 193 8.15 15.49 -18.16
CA GLU A 193 7.90 16.81 -17.60
C GLU A 193 8.40 16.88 -16.15
N GLN A 194 9.03 17.99 -15.75
CA GLN A 194 9.54 18.12 -14.39
C GLN A 194 8.37 18.08 -13.40
N GLY A 195 8.27 17.01 -12.61
CA GLY A 195 7.13 16.77 -11.73
C GLY A 195 5.87 16.33 -12.48
N GLY A 196 6.02 15.78 -13.68
CA GLY A 196 4.93 15.20 -14.47
C GLY A 196 4.20 14.08 -13.72
N PRO A 197 2.96 13.76 -14.12
CA PRO A 197 2.16 12.74 -13.46
C PRO A 197 2.85 11.37 -13.53
N ARG A 198 2.60 10.57 -12.50
CA ARG A 198 3.06 9.18 -12.41
C ARG A 198 2.11 8.31 -13.22
N ILE A 199 2.67 7.43 -14.04
CA ILE A 199 1.91 6.44 -14.81
C ILE A 199 1.89 5.08 -14.12
N LEU A 200 2.79 4.88 -13.16
CA LEU A 200 2.91 3.70 -12.33
C LEU A 200 3.32 4.14 -10.92
N GLU A 201 2.63 3.62 -9.92
CA GLU A 201 3.13 3.56 -8.54
C GLU A 201 3.06 2.12 -8.05
N TYR A 202 4.15 1.64 -7.46
CA TYR A 202 4.24 0.29 -6.94
C TYR A 202 4.84 0.28 -5.55
N LYS A 203 4.20 -0.46 -4.64
CA LYS A 203 4.71 -0.72 -3.30
C LYS A 203 4.87 -2.23 -3.07
N ALA A 204 6.08 -2.67 -2.75
CA ALA A 204 6.29 -4.04 -2.27
C ALA A 204 5.52 -4.25 -0.94
N LEU A 205 5.01 -5.47 -0.69
CA LEU A 205 4.22 -5.77 0.51
C LEU A 205 4.97 -5.36 1.79
N ALA A 206 4.41 -4.39 2.49
CA ALA A 206 5.07 -3.71 3.58
C ALA A 206 5.15 -4.54 4.87
N VAL A 207 6.11 -4.19 5.73
CA VAL A 207 6.17 -4.63 7.13
C VAL A 207 6.22 -3.39 8.02
N THR A 208 5.34 -3.31 9.02
CA THR A 208 5.12 -2.10 9.84
C THR A 208 5.78 -2.15 11.22
N ASP A 209 6.49 -3.24 11.52
CA ASP A 209 7.15 -3.48 12.81
C ASP A 209 8.38 -2.58 13.07
N PHE A 210 8.84 -1.83 12.07
CA PHE A 210 10.05 -1.01 12.11
C PHE A 210 9.73 0.49 12.21
N LEU A 211 10.69 1.28 12.72
CA LEU A 211 10.62 2.75 12.72
C LEU A 211 10.98 3.39 11.37
N PHE A 212 11.16 2.58 10.33
CA PHE A 212 11.47 2.97 8.96
C PHE A 212 10.69 2.07 7.99
N SER A 213 10.64 2.44 6.71
CA SER A 213 9.95 1.61 5.71
C SER A 213 10.70 0.31 5.45
N ALA A 214 9.97 -0.80 5.59
CA ALA A 214 10.44 -2.14 5.31
C ALA A 214 9.38 -2.90 4.50
N TYR A 215 9.81 -3.97 3.83
CA TYR A 215 8.97 -4.81 2.98
C TYR A 215 9.36 -6.30 3.12
N GLY A 216 8.69 -7.16 2.35
CA GLY A 216 8.86 -8.61 2.42
C GLY A 216 7.83 -9.30 3.29
N GLY A 217 6.74 -8.59 3.61
CA GLY A 217 5.62 -9.13 4.37
C GLY A 217 4.62 -9.89 3.51
N SER A 218 3.49 -10.24 4.12
CA SER A 218 2.32 -10.81 3.46
C SER A 218 1.26 -9.73 3.18
N LEU A 219 0.16 -10.13 2.52
CA LEU A 219 -1.02 -9.28 2.37
C LEU A 219 -1.58 -8.80 3.72
N THR A 220 -1.55 -9.65 4.75
CA THR A 220 -2.02 -9.27 6.09
C THR A 220 -1.10 -8.24 6.74
N ASP A 221 0.22 -8.33 6.51
CA ASP A 221 1.18 -7.31 6.95
C ASP A 221 0.93 -5.99 6.21
N ASP A 222 0.79 -6.03 4.88
CA ASP A 222 0.66 -4.82 4.05
C ASP A 222 -0.61 -4.01 4.40
N VAL A 223 -1.72 -4.68 4.74
CA VAL A 223 -2.95 -4.01 5.20
C VAL A 223 -2.71 -3.11 6.41
N THR A 224 -1.78 -3.47 7.29
CA THR A 224 -1.44 -2.63 8.46
C THR A 224 -0.64 -1.38 8.09
N SER A 225 -0.13 -1.29 6.86
CA SER A 225 0.54 -0.08 6.36
C SER A 225 -0.41 0.88 5.63
N ARG A 226 -1.64 0.46 5.38
CA ARG A 226 -2.65 1.23 4.63
C ARG A 226 -3.42 2.16 5.53
N ASP A 227 -4.05 3.16 4.93
CA ASP A 227 -4.79 4.18 5.67
C ASP A 227 -6.16 3.66 6.13
N LEU A 228 -6.99 3.16 5.22
CA LEU A 228 -8.36 2.74 5.46
C LEU A 228 -8.59 1.29 5.00
N THR A 229 -9.46 0.57 5.70
CA THR A 229 -9.89 -0.78 5.28
C THR A 229 -10.52 -0.77 3.88
N VAL A 230 -11.27 0.27 3.53
CA VAL A 230 -11.87 0.41 2.20
C VAL A 230 -10.86 0.68 1.08
N ASN A 231 -9.63 1.10 1.43
CA ASN A 231 -8.49 1.24 0.50
C ASN A 231 -7.51 0.05 0.60
N SER A 232 -7.89 -0.98 1.36
CA SER A 232 -7.11 -2.20 1.60
C SER A 232 -7.66 -3.39 0.81
N LEU A 233 -8.26 -3.10 -0.35
CA LEU A 233 -8.73 -4.08 -1.31
C LEU A 233 -7.69 -4.24 -2.43
N TYR A 234 -7.49 -5.48 -2.86
CA TYR A 234 -6.50 -5.86 -3.86
C TYR A 234 -7.21 -6.57 -5.00
N TYR A 235 -6.93 -6.19 -6.23
CA TYR A 235 -7.48 -6.83 -7.41
C TYR A 235 -6.35 -7.48 -8.22
N ASP A 236 -6.42 -8.80 -8.37
CA ASP A 236 -5.58 -9.57 -9.27
C ASP A 236 -6.29 -9.70 -10.61
N HIS A 237 -5.87 -8.90 -11.58
CA HIS A 237 -6.46 -8.88 -12.92
C HIS A 237 -6.30 -10.22 -13.65
N GLY A 238 -5.14 -10.86 -13.54
CA GLY A 238 -4.84 -12.12 -14.24
C GLY A 238 -5.65 -13.30 -13.70
N ARG A 239 -5.86 -13.37 -12.38
CA ARG A 239 -6.68 -14.41 -11.73
C ARG A 239 -8.16 -14.05 -11.62
N ARG A 240 -8.53 -12.79 -11.90
CA ARG A 240 -9.87 -12.23 -11.70
C ARG A 240 -10.36 -12.42 -10.27
N LEU A 241 -9.48 -12.13 -9.31
CA LEU A 241 -9.76 -12.24 -7.88
C LEU A 241 -9.73 -10.87 -7.22
N LEU A 242 -10.76 -10.60 -6.42
CA LEU A 242 -10.75 -9.53 -5.44
C LEU A 242 -10.33 -10.13 -4.09
N VAL A 243 -9.33 -9.52 -3.47
CA VAL A 243 -8.79 -9.94 -2.18
C VAL A 243 -9.04 -8.84 -1.14
N ASP A 244 -9.64 -9.21 -0.02
CA ASP A 244 -9.83 -8.36 1.15
C ASP A 244 -9.09 -8.96 2.36
N PRO A 245 -7.77 -8.73 2.49
CA PRO A 245 -7.00 -9.28 3.61
C PRO A 245 -7.38 -8.67 4.95
N SER A 246 -8.11 -7.54 4.95
CA SER A 246 -8.69 -7.01 6.18
C SER A 246 -9.90 -7.81 6.65
N GLY A 247 -10.59 -8.52 5.74
CA GLY A 247 -11.82 -9.26 6.02
C GLY A 247 -13.06 -8.39 6.26
N GLU A 248 -12.91 -7.06 6.28
CA GLU A 248 -14.00 -6.12 6.55
C GLU A 248 -14.09 -4.99 5.52
N GLY A 249 -13.11 -4.83 4.63
CA GLY A 249 -13.01 -3.73 3.67
C GLY A 249 -14.21 -3.66 2.74
N ILE A 250 -14.62 -4.79 2.16
CA ILE A 250 -15.81 -4.87 1.29
C ILE A 250 -17.09 -4.55 2.07
N ALA A 251 -17.23 -5.12 3.27
CA ALA A 251 -18.40 -4.89 4.12
C ALA A 251 -18.51 -3.42 4.54
N HIS A 252 -17.40 -2.81 4.94
CA HIS A 252 -17.32 -1.39 5.30
C HIS A 252 -17.65 -0.47 4.12
N LEU A 253 -17.19 -0.83 2.91
CA LEU A 253 -17.46 -0.06 1.68
C LEU A 253 -18.96 -0.08 1.31
N ARG A 254 -19.60 -1.24 1.45
CA ARG A 254 -21.03 -1.46 1.14
C ARG A 254 -21.98 -0.95 2.20
N ALA A 255 -21.52 -0.77 3.44
CA ALA A 255 -22.36 -0.26 4.52
C ALA A 255 -22.99 1.10 4.16
N ARG A 256 -24.20 1.34 4.68
CA ARG A 256 -24.91 2.62 4.57
C ARG A 256 -25.44 2.98 5.96
N PRO A 257 -24.84 3.97 6.66
CA PRO A 257 -23.71 4.78 6.23
C PRO A 257 -22.42 3.96 6.01
N ARG A 258 -21.54 4.47 5.13
CA ARG A 258 -20.22 3.84 4.88
C ARG A 258 -19.42 3.83 6.17
N VAL A 259 -18.73 2.74 6.46
CA VAL A 259 -17.82 2.67 7.61
C VAL A 259 -16.43 3.08 7.16
N LEU A 260 -15.85 4.08 7.83
CA LEU A 260 -14.42 4.37 7.74
C LEU A 260 -13.75 3.74 8.96
N ALA A 261 -12.72 2.93 8.71
CA ALA A 261 -11.95 2.25 9.74
C ALA A 261 -10.50 2.09 9.29
N SER A 262 -9.57 1.97 10.23
CA SER A 262 -8.15 1.78 9.98
C SER A 262 -7.61 0.58 10.73
N ARG A 263 -6.67 -0.12 10.10
CA ARG A 263 -5.77 -1.07 10.76
C ARG A 263 -4.33 -0.59 10.74
N ASN A 264 -4.12 0.70 10.48
CA ASN A 264 -2.79 1.25 10.34
C ASN A 264 -2.02 1.07 11.65
N ALA A 265 -0.85 0.45 11.55
CA ALA A 265 0.07 0.23 12.67
C ALA A 265 1.45 0.84 12.37
N GLU A 266 1.55 1.76 11.40
CA GLU A 266 2.82 2.42 11.11
C GLU A 266 3.26 3.24 12.32
N ARG A 267 4.48 2.94 12.78
CA ARG A 267 5.08 3.51 13.99
C ARG A 267 5.62 4.95 13.83
N PRO A 268 6.14 5.38 12.66
CA PRO A 268 6.68 6.73 12.53
C PRO A 268 5.60 7.82 12.67
N ALA A 269 5.86 8.85 13.50
CA ALA A 269 4.90 9.92 13.78
C ALA A 269 4.36 10.62 12.51
N GLY A 270 5.24 10.92 11.54
CA GLY A 270 4.84 11.52 10.26
C GLY A 270 3.85 10.66 9.47
N ARG A 271 3.94 9.33 9.58
CA ARG A 271 3.01 8.39 8.93
C ARG A 271 1.65 8.42 9.60
N SER A 272 1.61 8.30 10.93
CA SER A 272 0.35 8.36 11.68
C SER A 272 -0.37 9.70 11.47
N ALA A 273 0.37 10.82 11.43
CA ALA A 273 -0.18 12.14 11.12
C ALA A 273 -0.72 12.23 9.67
N GLY A 274 -0.01 11.65 8.69
CA GLY A 274 -0.47 11.60 7.31
C GLY A 274 -1.74 10.75 7.13
N VAL A 275 -1.83 9.63 7.85
CA VAL A 275 -3.03 8.79 7.92
C VAL A 275 -4.20 9.57 8.54
N LEU A 276 -3.98 10.25 9.66
CA LEU A 276 -4.99 11.07 10.33
C LEU A 276 -5.51 12.21 9.42
N LEU A 277 -4.63 12.88 8.68
CA LEU A 277 -5.02 13.89 7.70
C LEU A 277 -5.85 13.30 6.55
N ARG A 278 -5.50 12.11 6.06
CA ARG A 278 -6.32 11.39 5.06
C ARG A 278 -7.69 11.04 5.62
N PHE A 279 -7.82 10.74 6.91
CA PHE A 279 -9.13 10.51 7.53
C PHE A 279 -10.00 11.75 7.51
N VAL A 280 -9.43 12.90 7.85
CA VAL A 280 -10.13 14.18 7.75
C VAL A 280 -10.61 14.42 6.31
N LYS A 281 -9.75 14.19 5.30
CA LYS A 281 -10.13 14.24 3.87
C LYS A 281 -11.32 13.33 3.56
N PHE A 282 -11.28 12.07 3.98
CA PHE A 282 -12.33 11.10 3.67
C PHE A 282 -13.65 11.38 4.39
N ALA A 283 -13.61 11.85 5.63
CA ALA A 283 -14.81 12.26 6.37
C ALA A 283 -15.43 13.55 5.82
N VAL A 284 -14.63 14.45 5.21
CA VAL A 284 -15.15 15.58 4.44
C VAL A 284 -15.79 15.10 3.13
N ARG A 285 -15.19 14.13 2.44
CA ARG A 285 -15.75 13.53 1.21
C ARG A 285 -17.05 12.74 1.46
N TYR A 286 -17.14 12.06 2.61
CA TYR A 286 -18.27 11.22 3.01
C TYR A 286 -18.86 11.71 4.34
N PRO A 287 -19.63 12.81 4.34
CA PRO A 287 -20.08 13.47 5.57
C PRO A 287 -20.96 12.61 6.47
N ASP A 288 -21.68 11.65 5.88
CA ASP A 288 -22.57 10.72 6.58
C ASP A 288 -21.88 9.43 7.03
N ALA A 289 -20.58 9.25 6.76
CA ALA A 289 -19.88 8.03 7.09
C ALA A 289 -19.80 7.79 8.61
N ASP A 290 -19.88 6.52 9.02
CA ASP A 290 -19.56 6.09 10.37
C ASP A 290 -18.04 6.14 10.59
N VAL A 291 -17.63 7.00 11.52
CA VAL A 291 -16.23 7.22 11.90
C VAL A 291 -15.90 6.67 13.29
N THR A 292 -16.79 5.87 13.89
CA THR A 292 -16.62 5.34 15.25
C THR A 292 -15.30 4.60 15.41
N ARG A 293 -15.01 3.66 14.51
CA ARG A 293 -13.76 2.87 14.55
C ARG A 293 -12.52 3.72 14.25
N LEU A 294 -12.66 4.77 13.44
CA LEU A 294 -11.55 5.71 13.22
C LEU A 294 -11.25 6.55 14.46
N ARG A 295 -12.28 6.97 15.19
CA ARG A 295 -12.10 7.67 16.46
C ARG A 295 -11.39 6.77 17.47
N ASP A 296 -11.77 5.50 17.55
CA ASP A 296 -11.13 4.55 18.47
C ASP A 296 -9.64 4.38 18.12
N TRP A 297 -9.29 4.23 16.84
CA TRP A 297 -7.89 4.24 16.40
C TRP A 297 -7.16 5.55 16.72
N ALA A 298 -7.79 6.70 16.49
CA ALA A 298 -7.18 8.00 16.73
C ALA A 298 -6.97 8.29 18.23
N ALA A 299 -7.77 7.67 19.10
CA ALA A 299 -7.65 7.79 20.55
C ALA A 299 -6.35 7.15 21.10
N ASP A 300 -5.79 6.17 20.39
CA ASP A 300 -4.52 5.54 20.73
C ASP A 300 -3.30 6.39 20.31
N LEU A 301 -3.51 7.46 19.53
CA LEU A 301 -2.44 8.36 19.12
C LEU A 301 -2.00 9.27 20.28
N PRO A 302 -0.70 9.54 20.40
CA PRO A 302 -0.20 10.46 21.43
C PRO A 302 -0.72 11.88 21.18
N ALA A 303 -1.19 12.56 22.23
CA ALA A 303 -1.71 13.93 22.11
C ALA A 303 -0.63 14.92 21.65
N ASP A 304 0.64 14.64 21.94
CA ASP A 304 1.82 15.40 21.48
C ASP A 304 2.30 14.98 20.07
N LEU A 305 1.51 14.21 19.31
CA LEU A 305 1.87 13.79 17.94
C LEU A 305 2.41 14.95 17.08
N PRO A 306 1.79 16.14 17.04
CA PRO A 306 2.31 17.26 16.24
C PRO A 306 3.68 17.77 16.68
N ASP A 307 4.07 17.60 17.95
CA ASP A 307 5.37 18.00 18.49
C ASP A 307 6.50 17.03 18.11
N ARG A 308 6.13 15.81 17.68
CA ARG A 308 7.06 14.77 17.23
C ARG A 308 7.40 14.86 15.74
N LEU A 309 6.77 15.79 15.02
CA LEU A 309 6.92 15.94 13.57
C LEU A 309 8.10 16.84 13.22
N GLY A 310 8.94 16.38 12.28
CA GLY A 310 10.02 17.19 11.73
C GLY A 310 9.53 18.17 10.66
N GLU A 311 10.40 19.07 10.21
CA GLU A 311 10.06 20.04 9.15
C GLU A 311 9.68 19.36 7.82
N ALA A 312 10.31 18.21 7.52
CA ALA A 312 9.97 17.43 6.33
C ALA A 312 8.53 16.88 6.41
N ASP A 313 8.11 16.38 7.57
CA ASP A 313 6.74 15.91 7.81
C ASP A 313 5.74 17.05 7.66
N TRP A 314 6.02 18.20 8.30
CA TRP A 314 5.16 19.37 8.20
C TRP A 314 5.02 19.89 6.77
N ARG A 315 6.11 19.91 6.00
CA ARG A 315 6.06 20.28 4.58
C ARG A 315 5.14 19.36 3.78
N ALA A 316 5.27 18.06 3.97
CA ALA A 316 4.41 17.07 3.31
C ALA A 316 2.94 17.23 3.73
N LEU A 317 2.66 17.39 5.02
CA LEU A 317 1.32 17.55 5.56
C LEU A 317 0.65 18.84 5.10
N ARG A 318 1.38 19.97 5.02
CA ARG A 318 0.84 21.23 4.47
C ARG A 318 0.48 21.10 3.00
N TYR A 319 1.32 20.42 2.22
CA TYR A 319 1.02 20.12 0.81
C TYR A 319 -0.26 19.28 0.69
N SER A 320 -0.34 18.18 1.45
CA SER A 320 -1.54 17.33 1.47
C SER A 320 -2.78 18.08 1.95
N TRP A 321 -2.69 18.92 2.98
CA TRP A 321 -3.81 19.73 3.49
C TRP A 321 -4.40 20.62 2.41
N ARG A 322 -3.55 21.39 1.71
CA ARG A 322 -3.96 22.30 0.64
C ARG A 322 -4.57 21.55 -0.56
N SER A 323 -4.04 20.37 -0.88
CA SER A 323 -4.53 19.55 -1.99
C SER A 323 -5.84 18.81 -1.65
N HIS A 324 -5.99 18.36 -0.40
CA HIS A 324 -7.07 17.44 -0.01
C HIS A 324 -8.27 18.11 0.64
N VAL A 325 -8.08 19.26 1.29
CA VAL A 325 -9.13 19.94 2.05
C VAL A 325 -9.32 21.33 1.45
N PRO A 326 -10.20 21.47 0.44
CA PRO A 326 -10.48 22.76 -0.17
C PRO A 326 -11.09 23.71 0.87
N ASP A 327 -11.02 25.02 0.62
CA ASP A 327 -11.47 26.06 1.55
C ASP A 327 -12.91 25.84 2.05
N ALA A 328 -13.81 25.42 1.15
CA ALA A 328 -15.19 25.08 1.47
C ALA A 328 -15.34 23.91 2.47
N GLY A 329 -14.35 23.00 2.50
CA GLY A 329 -14.32 21.84 3.40
C GLY A 329 -13.61 22.09 4.74
N ARG A 330 -12.90 23.21 4.90
CA ARG A 330 -12.07 23.47 6.11
C ARG A 330 -12.87 23.51 7.40
N ARG A 331 -14.07 24.10 7.38
CA ARG A 331 -14.95 24.10 8.57
C ARG A 331 -15.33 22.67 8.97
N ARG A 332 -15.71 21.83 8.00
CA ARG A 332 -16.04 20.43 8.27
C ARG A 332 -14.82 19.65 8.75
N ALA A 333 -13.63 19.93 8.21
CA ALA A 333 -12.40 19.31 8.67
C ALA A 333 -12.12 19.59 10.15
N LEU A 334 -12.36 20.82 10.64
CA LEU A 334 -12.26 21.16 12.06
C LEU A 334 -13.31 20.43 12.92
N GLU A 335 -14.56 20.34 12.44
CA GLU A 335 -15.61 19.56 13.12
C GLU A 335 -15.23 18.08 13.25
N VAL A 336 -14.72 17.47 12.16
CA VAL A 336 -14.25 16.08 12.15
C VAL A 336 -13.06 15.90 13.08
N ALA A 337 -12.09 16.83 13.09
CA ALA A 337 -10.95 16.76 14.00
C ALA A 337 -11.41 16.72 15.47
N GLY A 338 -12.42 17.53 15.83
CA GLY A 338 -13.04 17.49 17.15
C GLY A 338 -13.67 16.14 17.51
N LEU A 339 -14.22 15.41 16.53
CA LEU A 339 -14.75 14.05 16.74
C LEU A 339 -13.67 12.99 16.90
N LEU A 340 -12.53 13.15 16.22
CA LEU A 340 -11.40 12.20 16.24
C LEU A 340 -10.53 12.35 17.49
N GLY A 341 -10.56 13.51 18.15
CA GLY A 341 -9.91 13.72 19.45
C GLY A 341 -8.69 14.64 19.41
N PRO A 342 -7.96 14.76 20.54
CA PRO A 342 -6.98 15.82 20.76
C PRO A 342 -5.84 15.87 19.74
N ALA A 343 -5.31 14.71 19.34
CA ALA A 343 -4.22 14.64 18.35
C ALA A 343 -4.65 15.20 16.98
N ALA A 344 -5.90 14.94 16.58
CA ALA A 344 -6.45 15.43 15.32
C ALA A 344 -6.70 16.94 15.36
N VAL A 345 -7.26 17.44 16.46
CA VAL A 345 -7.47 18.89 16.68
C VAL A 345 -6.15 19.62 16.60
N ALA A 346 -5.15 19.21 17.39
CA ALA A 346 -3.85 19.87 17.42
C ALA A 346 -3.13 19.84 16.06
N LEU A 347 -3.27 18.73 15.30
CA LEU A 347 -2.72 18.62 13.95
C LEU A 347 -3.39 19.60 12.97
N VAL A 348 -4.73 19.61 12.94
CA VAL A 348 -5.51 20.43 11.99
C VAL A 348 -5.38 21.92 12.29
N ASP A 349 -5.37 22.31 13.57
CA ASP A 349 -5.21 23.72 13.98
C ASP A 349 -3.88 24.28 13.48
N ARG A 350 -2.77 23.56 13.67
CA ARG A 350 -1.44 23.96 13.16
C ARG A 350 -1.40 24.05 11.63
N LEU A 351 -2.08 23.14 10.92
CA LEU A 351 -2.18 23.19 9.46
C LEU A 351 -3.01 24.39 8.97
N ALA A 352 -4.06 24.75 9.71
CA ALA A 352 -4.91 25.90 9.40
C ALA A 352 -4.18 27.24 9.65
N GLU A 353 -3.45 27.38 10.75
CA GLU A 353 -2.65 28.57 11.07
C GLU A 353 -1.56 28.81 10.01
N GLY A 354 -0.86 27.75 9.59
CA GLY A 354 0.18 27.82 8.56
C GLY A 354 -0.35 27.94 7.12
N ALA A 355 -1.67 27.97 6.90
CA ALA A 355 -2.27 28.22 5.59
C ALA A 355 -2.46 29.72 5.30
N HIS A 356 -2.29 30.58 6.32
CA HIS A 356 -2.43 32.04 6.21
C HIS A 356 -1.07 32.78 6.15
N ALA A 357 0.04 32.04 6.29
CA ALA A 357 1.41 32.49 6.05
C ALA A 357 1.91 31.93 4.71
#